data_AF-Q029Q8-F1
#
_entry.id   AF-Q029Q8-F1
#
_cell.length_a   1.000
_cell.length_b   1.000
_cell.length_c   1.000
_cell.angle_alpha   90.00
_cell.angle_beta   90.00
_cell.angle_gamma   90.00
#
_symmetry.space_group_name_H-M   'P 1'
#
loop_
_entity.id
_entity.type
_entity.pdbx_description
1 polymer ?
#
loop_
_entity_poly.entity_id
_entity_poly.type
_entity_poly.pdbx_seq_one_letter_code
_entity_poly.pdbx_strand_id
1 'polypeptide(L)'
;MKRIRLALVLTLFSAPCASGQPLLRLKARTATTGPQRRINNGTHYILQFAAEPVPSDLDELKGRGIHVLQYVPESALIVASAAPPDLRGLNVVSMTTMDVSDKISPVLGGTISGALLVFFHADITDSVARAVVRELGFDVIENAALLPGQLILQGAHRGIDALAARDEVAYIIPASPELAAGIPVAGCVGAATQVAPVGQYVLMSAGWPRDSAGKVTLQYFIRSLTDQLDPATSRSEIERALREWTRYANFTFSPALQQGANRTIDILFARGTHGDGYPFDGRGGTLAHTFYPAPPNPEPIAGDMHLDGDEPWAVGTNVDLYSVALHEAGHALGLGHADLPGSVMYPYYRLSTTLSGDDIAGIRALYGSNVAAPPPANPPAPPTPAPPTPPKPTPTPPVTDTVAPTLSIDSPGFTIGSTTASSIAIAGKASDNISVSSVKWSSSTGSSGIVSGTTTWSVSVPLLIGTNTITVRAYDAAGNSGWRSITVVRH
;
A
#
# COMPACT_ATOMS: atom_id res chain seq x y z
N MET A 1 30.82 17.27 -74.35
CA MET A 1 30.51 17.81 -73.01
C MET A 1 29.01 17.70 -72.74
N LYS A 2 28.58 16.68 -71.98
CA LYS A 2 27.25 16.59 -71.36
C LYS A 2 27.45 15.96 -69.98
N ARG A 3 27.12 16.69 -68.92
CA ARG A 3 27.28 16.26 -67.52
C ARG A 3 26.07 15.41 -67.13
N ILE A 4 26.30 14.16 -66.76
CA ILE A 4 25.32 13.27 -66.12
C ILE A 4 25.48 13.46 -64.61
N ARG A 5 24.39 13.84 -63.92
CA ARG A 5 24.32 13.88 -62.45
C ARG A 5 23.96 12.49 -61.95
N LEU A 6 24.85 11.87 -61.17
CA LEU A 6 24.60 10.62 -60.46
C LEU A 6 23.89 10.96 -59.13
N ALA A 7 22.68 10.43 -58.93
CA ALA A 7 21.95 10.55 -57.68
C ALA A 7 22.50 9.53 -56.66
N LEU A 8 22.94 10.01 -55.51
CA LEU A 8 23.38 9.19 -54.38
C LEU A 8 22.15 8.76 -53.58
N VAL A 9 21.81 7.47 -53.61
CA VAL A 9 20.79 6.88 -52.73
C VAL A 9 21.42 6.69 -51.36
N LEU A 10 20.98 7.47 -50.37
CA LEU A 10 21.37 7.33 -48.98
C LEU A 10 20.36 6.41 -48.26
N THR A 11 20.69 5.13 -48.13
CA THR A 11 19.97 4.21 -47.25
C THR A 11 20.27 4.57 -45.79
N LEU A 12 19.30 5.19 -45.12
CA LEU A 12 19.30 5.36 -43.67
C LEU A 12 19.07 3.99 -43.00
N PHE A 13 20.11 3.44 -42.37
CA PHE A 13 19.93 2.44 -41.33
C PHE A 13 19.37 3.14 -40.09
N SER A 14 18.11 2.86 -39.75
CA SER A 14 17.56 3.19 -38.44
C SER A 14 18.22 2.29 -37.40
N ALA A 15 19.11 2.86 -36.60
CA ALA A 15 19.59 2.22 -35.37
C ALA A 15 18.40 2.01 -34.42
N PRO A 16 18.23 0.84 -33.81
CA PRO A 16 17.27 0.67 -32.72
C PRO A 16 17.63 1.63 -31.58
N CYS A 17 16.67 2.43 -31.12
CA CYS A 17 16.77 3.12 -29.84
C CYS A 17 17.11 2.07 -28.77
N ALA A 18 18.25 2.25 -28.10
CA ALA A 18 18.54 1.50 -26.88
C ALA A 18 17.52 1.94 -25.83
N SER A 19 16.44 1.17 -25.65
CA SER A 19 15.57 1.30 -24.48
C SER A 19 16.41 0.95 -23.25
N GLY A 20 16.51 1.88 -22.30
CA GLY A 20 17.16 1.60 -21.01
C GLY A 20 16.53 0.37 -20.36
N GLN A 21 17.34 -0.42 -19.64
CA GLN A 21 16.86 -1.55 -18.85
C GLN A 21 15.73 -1.06 -17.92
N PRO A 22 14.59 -1.78 -17.85
CA PRO A 22 13.50 -1.37 -16.98
C PRO A 22 13.97 -1.42 -15.52
N LEU A 23 13.54 -0.44 -14.72
CA LEU A 23 14.02 -0.25 -13.35
C LEU A 23 13.20 -1.11 -12.39
N LEU A 24 13.87 -1.86 -11.51
CA LEU A 24 13.19 -2.57 -10.45
C LEU A 24 12.54 -1.56 -9.49
N ARG A 25 11.23 -1.73 -9.25
CA ARG A 25 10.43 -0.84 -8.38
C ARG A 25 9.99 -1.54 -7.11
N LEU A 26 10.72 -1.27 -6.04
CA LEU A 26 10.39 -1.70 -4.68
C LEU A 26 9.88 -0.49 -3.90
N LYS A 27 9.07 -0.71 -2.86
CA LYS A 27 8.55 0.37 -2.02
C LYS A 27 9.66 1.20 -1.37
N ALA A 28 10.77 0.54 -0.98
CA ALA A 28 11.91 1.21 -0.36
C ALA A 28 12.80 1.97 -1.35
N ARG A 29 12.82 1.56 -2.63
CA ARG A 29 13.70 2.17 -3.65
C ARG A 29 13.26 1.86 -5.07
N THR A 30 13.61 2.77 -5.97
CA THR A 30 13.72 2.47 -7.41
C THR A 30 15.19 2.25 -7.75
N ALA A 31 15.53 1.14 -8.41
CA ALA A 31 16.91 0.81 -8.69
C ALA A 31 17.16 0.31 -10.10
N THR A 32 18.28 0.74 -10.68
CA THR A 32 18.89 0.05 -11.81
C THR A 32 19.46 -1.27 -11.29
N THR A 33 19.01 -2.40 -11.83
CA THR A 33 19.75 -3.64 -11.64
C THR A 33 21.00 -3.56 -12.52
N GLY A 34 22.07 -2.94 -12.02
CA GLY A 34 23.39 -3.10 -12.63
C GLY A 34 23.81 -4.58 -12.56
N PRO A 35 24.83 -5.02 -13.33
CA PRO A 35 25.38 -6.36 -13.22
C PRO A 35 26.09 -6.50 -11.86
N GLN A 36 25.33 -6.68 -10.79
CA GLN A 36 25.85 -6.95 -9.46
C GLN A 36 25.55 -8.39 -9.07
N ARG A 37 26.51 -9.26 -9.38
CA ARG A 37 26.67 -10.55 -8.71
C ARG A 37 27.14 -10.32 -7.27
N ARG A 38 26.29 -9.81 -6.39
CA ARG A 38 26.45 -10.04 -4.95
C ARG A 38 25.65 -11.30 -4.62
N ILE A 39 26.28 -12.45 -4.83
CA ILE A 39 25.74 -13.73 -4.39
C ILE A 39 26.09 -13.84 -2.90
N ASN A 40 25.18 -13.42 -2.03
CA ASN A 40 25.22 -13.83 -0.63
C ASN A 40 24.79 -15.30 -0.54
N ASN A 41 25.06 -15.98 0.59
CA ASN A 41 24.67 -17.37 0.87
C ASN A 41 23.13 -17.59 1.00
N GLY A 42 22.30 -16.80 0.33
CA GLY A 42 20.84 -16.90 0.35
C GLY A 42 20.30 -17.90 -0.68
N THR A 43 19.05 -18.31 -0.49
CA THR A 43 18.32 -19.16 -1.43
C THR A 43 17.30 -18.37 -2.25
N HIS A 44 17.06 -17.09 -1.94
CA HIS A 44 16.08 -16.23 -2.60
C HIS A 44 16.74 -15.18 -3.51
N TYR A 45 16.33 -15.15 -4.78
CA TYR A 45 16.91 -14.29 -5.81
C TYR A 45 15.84 -13.50 -6.56
N ILE A 46 16.13 -12.24 -6.87
CA ILE A 46 15.41 -11.45 -7.88
C ILE A 46 16.05 -11.74 -9.23
N LEU A 47 15.30 -12.34 -10.14
CA LEU A 47 15.67 -12.53 -11.55
C LEU A 47 14.96 -11.50 -12.40
N GLN A 48 15.71 -10.62 -13.06
CA GLN A 48 15.19 -9.62 -13.97
C GLN A 48 15.32 -10.14 -15.41
N PHE A 49 14.22 -10.18 -16.15
CA PHE A 49 14.20 -10.58 -17.55
C PHE A 49 14.27 -9.36 -18.47
N ALA A 50 14.75 -9.56 -19.71
CA ALA A 50 14.78 -8.49 -20.71
C ALA A 50 13.38 -8.10 -21.23
N ALA A 51 12.40 -8.99 -21.05
CA ALA A 51 10.99 -8.82 -21.36
C ALA A 51 10.17 -9.73 -20.42
N GLU A 52 8.85 -9.54 -20.37
CA GLU A 52 7.98 -10.34 -19.51
C GLU A 52 8.22 -11.85 -19.73
N PRO A 53 8.49 -12.62 -18.66
CA PRO A 53 8.77 -14.04 -18.78
C PRO A 53 7.56 -14.78 -19.35
N VAL A 54 7.79 -15.60 -20.37
CA VAL A 54 6.74 -16.40 -21.01
C VAL A 54 6.64 -17.79 -20.36
N PRO A 55 5.56 -18.56 -20.57
CA PRO A 55 5.40 -19.87 -19.96
C PRO A 55 6.60 -20.82 -20.14
N SER A 56 7.28 -20.78 -21.28
CA SER A 56 8.49 -21.60 -21.52
C SER A 56 9.67 -21.21 -20.64
N ASP A 57 9.81 -19.93 -20.25
CA ASP A 57 10.83 -19.51 -19.29
C ASP A 57 10.55 -20.11 -17.91
N LEU A 58 9.27 -20.14 -17.50
CA LEU A 58 8.84 -20.71 -16.23
C LEU A 58 9.05 -22.23 -16.18
N ASP A 59 8.74 -22.93 -17.27
CA ASP A 59 8.98 -24.37 -17.40
C ASP A 59 10.48 -24.69 -17.32
N GLU A 60 11.33 -23.88 -17.96
CA GLU A 60 12.79 -24.06 -17.92
C GLU A 60 13.36 -23.78 -16.53
N LEU A 61 12.90 -22.71 -15.84
CA LEU A 61 13.26 -22.46 -14.44
C LEU A 61 12.91 -23.66 -13.56
N LYS A 62 11.68 -24.17 -13.69
CA LYS A 62 11.21 -25.32 -12.93
C LYS A 62 12.03 -26.59 -13.23
N GLY A 63 12.33 -26.84 -14.50
CA GLY A 63 13.18 -27.97 -14.92
C GLY A 63 14.60 -27.94 -14.33
N ARG A 64 15.07 -26.75 -13.95
CA ARG A 64 16.36 -26.52 -13.28
C ARG A 64 16.27 -26.51 -11.75
N GLY A 65 15.09 -26.77 -11.18
CA GLY A 65 14.87 -26.72 -9.73
C GLY A 65 14.82 -25.30 -9.17
N ILE A 66 14.52 -24.30 -10.02
CA ILE A 66 14.33 -22.91 -9.62
C ILE A 66 12.82 -22.68 -9.48
N HIS A 67 12.37 -22.37 -8.28
CA HIS A 67 10.95 -22.22 -7.97
C HIS A 67 10.55 -20.75 -7.98
N VAL A 68 9.60 -20.38 -8.84
CA VAL A 68 9.04 -19.02 -8.86
C VAL A 68 8.13 -18.85 -7.64
N LEU A 69 8.37 -17.80 -6.86
CA LEU A 69 7.59 -17.50 -5.66
C LEU A 69 6.65 -16.32 -5.88
N GLN A 70 7.16 -15.22 -6.43
CA GLN A 70 6.40 -13.98 -6.57
C GLN A 70 6.79 -13.23 -7.84
N TYR A 71 5.81 -12.56 -8.44
CA TYR A 71 6.03 -11.60 -9.51
C TYR A 71 6.50 -10.27 -8.93
N VAL A 72 7.46 -9.65 -9.61
CA VAL A 72 7.93 -8.30 -9.34
C VAL A 72 7.78 -7.48 -10.63
N PRO A 73 7.12 -6.30 -10.58
CA PRO A 73 6.92 -5.47 -11.76
C PRO A 73 8.18 -5.24 -12.56
N GLU A 74 7.96 -4.91 -13.83
CA GLU A 74 9.00 -4.60 -14.78
C GLU A 74 9.75 -5.86 -15.25
N SER A 75 9.03 -6.99 -15.44
CA SER A 75 9.57 -8.27 -15.91
C SER A 75 10.55 -8.98 -14.96
N ALA A 76 10.31 -8.94 -13.65
CA ALA A 76 11.13 -9.61 -12.66
C ALA A 76 10.37 -10.68 -11.85
N LEU A 77 11.11 -11.63 -11.30
CA LEU A 77 10.59 -12.70 -10.44
C LEU A 77 11.44 -12.84 -9.18
N ILE A 78 10.81 -13.04 -8.03
CA ILE A 78 11.48 -13.68 -6.90
C ILE A 78 11.42 -15.19 -7.10
N VAL A 79 12.57 -15.84 -7.00
CA VAL A 79 12.72 -17.29 -7.08
C VAL A 79 13.46 -17.85 -5.88
N ALA A 80 13.16 -19.09 -5.52
CA ALA A 80 13.93 -19.91 -4.60
C ALA A 80 14.80 -20.91 -5.38
N SER A 81 16.05 -21.05 -4.98
CA SER A 81 16.99 -22.04 -5.52
C SER A 81 18.00 -22.48 -4.44
N ALA A 82 18.16 -23.79 -4.25
CA ALA A 82 19.04 -24.36 -3.22
C ALA A 82 20.54 -24.13 -3.51
N ALA A 83 20.89 -23.82 -4.76
CA ALA A 83 22.22 -23.43 -5.21
C ALA A 83 22.10 -22.19 -6.10
N PRO A 84 23.21 -21.46 -6.37
CA PRO A 84 23.18 -20.36 -7.33
C PRO A 84 22.53 -20.81 -8.66
N PRO A 85 21.46 -20.15 -9.13
CA PRO A 85 20.66 -20.65 -10.24
C PRO A 85 21.47 -20.66 -11.54
N ASP A 86 21.35 -21.75 -12.33
CA ASP A 86 21.92 -21.81 -13.67
C ASP A 86 21.00 -21.05 -14.64
N LEU A 87 21.42 -19.85 -15.03
CA LEU A 87 20.64 -18.95 -15.89
C LEU A 87 21.05 -19.02 -17.37
N ARG A 88 21.94 -19.95 -17.76
CA ARG A 88 22.42 -20.03 -19.15
C ARG A 88 21.28 -20.33 -20.11
N GLY A 89 21.14 -19.51 -21.15
CA GLY A 89 20.11 -19.66 -22.17
C GLY A 89 18.75 -19.06 -21.80
N LEU A 90 18.58 -18.57 -20.57
CA LEU A 90 17.40 -17.77 -20.20
C LEU A 90 17.61 -16.30 -20.55
N ASN A 91 16.53 -15.59 -20.84
CA ASN A 91 16.54 -14.17 -21.16
C ASN A 91 16.66 -13.27 -19.91
N VAL A 92 17.48 -13.68 -18.94
CA VAL A 92 17.71 -12.98 -17.68
C VAL A 92 18.85 -11.98 -17.84
N VAL A 93 18.56 -10.71 -17.59
CA VAL A 93 19.50 -9.59 -17.72
C VAL A 93 20.22 -9.28 -16.41
N SER A 94 19.62 -9.62 -15.27
CA SER A 94 20.27 -9.44 -13.97
C SER A 94 19.74 -10.44 -12.93
N MET A 95 20.58 -10.70 -11.93
CA MET A 95 20.26 -11.51 -10.76
C MET A 95 20.84 -10.82 -9.53
N THR A 96 20.01 -10.62 -8.50
CA THR A 96 20.41 -10.05 -7.22
C THR A 96 19.66 -10.72 -6.07
N THR A 97 20.02 -10.42 -4.83
CA THR A 97 19.18 -10.67 -3.64
C THR A 97 18.47 -9.38 -3.24
N MET A 98 17.45 -9.47 -2.38
CA MET A 98 16.84 -8.29 -1.75
C MET A 98 17.79 -7.70 -0.71
N ASP A 99 17.93 -6.37 -0.69
CA ASP A 99 18.67 -5.69 0.36
C ASP A 99 17.83 -5.62 1.66
N VAL A 100 18.49 -5.50 2.81
CA VAL A 100 17.81 -5.35 4.12
C VAL A 100 16.78 -4.23 4.10
N SER A 101 17.14 -3.09 3.49
CA SER A 101 16.24 -1.94 3.35
C SER A 101 15.02 -2.23 2.48
N ASP A 102 15.11 -3.15 1.52
CA ASP A 102 13.99 -3.51 0.65
C ASP A 102 12.93 -4.32 1.38
N LYS A 103 13.34 -5.01 2.45
CA LYS A 103 12.49 -5.86 3.27
C LYS A 103 11.78 -5.09 4.39
N ILE A 104 12.10 -3.81 4.59
CA ILE A 104 11.52 -2.96 5.64
C ILE A 104 10.66 -1.89 4.99
N SER A 105 9.39 -1.79 5.41
CA SER A 105 8.52 -0.72 4.94
C SER A 105 9.09 0.66 5.25
N PRO A 106 9.10 1.61 4.29
CA PRO A 106 9.48 3.00 4.55
C PRO A 106 8.66 3.68 5.64
N VAL A 107 7.42 3.21 5.88
CA VAL A 107 6.53 3.71 6.94
C VAL A 107 7.12 3.50 8.34
N LEU A 108 8.03 2.54 8.49
CA LEU A 108 8.64 2.19 9.77
C LEU A 108 9.81 3.11 10.18
N GLY A 109 10.35 3.94 9.27
CA GLY A 109 11.63 4.66 9.39
C GLY A 109 11.73 5.83 10.39
N GLY A 110 10.88 5.92 11.43
CA GLY A 110 10.86 7.06 12.35
C GLY A 110 10.78 6.70 13.84
N THR A 111 9.74 5.99 14.27
CA THR A 111 9.62 5.35 15.59
C THR A 111 8.39 4.45 15.53
N ILE A 112 8.59 3.14 15.49
CA ILE A 112 7.50 2.17 15.44
C ILE A 112 7.04 1.96 16.87
N SER A 113 5.80 2.35 17.17
CA SER A 113 5.10 1.89 18.36
C SER A 113 4.04 0.90 17.92
N GLY A 114 4.19 -0.37 18.28
CA GLY A 114 3.19 -1.40 18.01
C GLY A 114 3.78 -2.69 17.44
N ALA A 115 2.88 -3.63 17.14
CA ALA A 115 3.23 -4.90 16.54
C ALA A 115 3.59 -4.75 15.04
N LEU A 116 4.34 -5.71 14.53
CA LEU A 116 4.76 -5.82 13.15
C LEU A 116 4.00 -6.95 12.47
N LEU A 117 3.60 -6.77 11.22
CA LEU A 117 3.18 -7.86 10.37
C LEU A 117 4.36 -8.22 9.46
N VAL A 118 4.82 -9.47 9.56
CA VAL A 118 6.01 -9.97 8.88
C VAL A 118 5.62 -11.02 7.88
N PHE A 119 6.08 -10.84 6.65
CA PHE A 119 5.89 -11.75 5.52
C PHE A 119 7.18 -12.54 5.31
N PHE A 120 7.04 -13.85 5.21
CA PHE A 120 8.09 -14.79 4.83
C PHE A 120 7.89 -15.21 3.37
N HIS A 121 8.95 -15.69 2.73
CA HIS A 121 8.85 -16.27 1.40
C HIS A 121 7.95 -17.53 1.43
N ALA A 122 7.24 -17.80 0.33
CA ALA A 122 6.16 -18.79 0.30
C ALA A 122 6.62 -20.25 0.49
N ASP A 123 7.90 -20.53 0.28
CA ASP A 123 8.56 -21.81 0.53
C ASP A 123 9.01 -22.00 1.99
N ILE A 124 8.94 -20.94 2.80
CA ILE A 124 9.29 -20.99 4.22
C ILE A 124 8.15 -21.57 5.04
N THR A 125 8.44 -22.66 5.75
CA THR A 125 7.47 -23.27 6.67
C THR A 125 7.26 -22.43 7.93
N ASP A 126 6.07 -22.54 8.53
CA ASP A 126 5.75 -21.90 9.82
C ASP A 126 6.76 -22.25 10.92
N SER A 127 7.23 -23.51 10.97
CA SER A 127 8.27 -23.92 11.94
C SER A 127 9.59 -23.17 11.78
N VAL A 128 10.01 -22.90 10.55
CA VAL A 128 11.24 -22.16 10.24
C VAL A 128 11.03 -20.69 10.57
N ALA A 129 9.93 -20.09 10.11
CA ALA A 129 9.58 -18.70 10.40
C ALA A 129 9.56 -18.42 11.92
N ARG A 130 8.94 -19.32 12.70
CA ARG A 130 8.88 -19.22 14.16
C ARG A 130 10.24 -19.40 14.84
N ALA A 131 11.10 -20.28 14.30
CA ALA A 131 12.46 -20.43 14.81
C ALA A 131 13.28 -19.15 14.61
N VAL A 132 13.19 -18.54 13.43
CA VAL A 132 13.87 -17.27 13.07
C VAL A 132 13.49 -16.15 14.05
N VAL A 133 12.20 -15.93 14.28
CA VAL A 133 11.74 -14.81 15.11
C VAL A 133 12.03 -15.01 16.60
N ARG A 134 11.96 -16.27 17.08
CA ARG A 134 12.33 -16.61 18.47
C ARG A 134 13.81 -16.43 18.73
N GLU A 135 14.67 -16.80 17.78
CA GLU A 135 16.12 -16.58 17.87
C GLU A 135 16.46 -15.10 18.05
N LEU A 136 15.71 -14.22 17.40
CA LEU A 136 15.88 -12.77 17.46
C LEU A 136 15.13 -12.10 18.63
N GLY A 137 14.44 -12.89 19.48
CA GLY A 137 13.76 -12.40 20.68
C GLY A 137 12.44 -11.68 20.44
N PHE A 138 11.77 -11.94 19.31
CA PHE A 138 10.41 -11.46 19.07
C PHE A 138 9.38 -12.42 19.65
N ASP A 139 8.34 -11.86 20.25
CA ASP A 139 7.15 -12.60 20.66
C ASP A 139 6.16 -12.66 19.50
N VAL A 140 5.53 -13.82 19.30
CA VAL A 140 4.50 -14.01 18.26
C VAL A 140 3.12 -13.80 18.87
N ILE A 141 2.32 -12.93 18.27
CA ILE A 141 0.89 -12.80 18.55
C ILE A 141 0.16 -13.80 17.65
N GLU A 142 -0.47 -14.80 18.26
CA GLU A 142 -1.21 -15.82 17.51
C GLU A 142 -2.49 -15.23 16.90
N ASN A 143 -2.70 -15.52 15.61
CA ASN A 143 -3.90 -15.14 14.89
C ASN A 143 -4.19 -16.18 13.81
N ALA A 144 -5.34 -16.86 13.93
CA ALA A 144 -5.71 -17.96 13.04
C ALA A 144 -6.16 -17.51 11.64
N ALA A 145 -6.43 -16.21 11.43
CA ALA A 145 -6.85 -15.67 10.14
C ALA A 145 -5.68 -15.12 9.31
N LEU A 146 -4.44 -15.25 9.77
CA LEU A 146 -3.29 -14.89 8.96
C LEU A 146 -3.18 -15.80 7.73
N LEU A 147 -2.88 -15.17 6.59
CA LEU A 147 -2.52 -15.91 5.39
C LEU A 147 -1.21 -16.69 5.61
N PRO A 148 -0.98 -17.79 4.86
CA PRO A 148 0.24 -18.57 4.97
C PRO A 148 1.52 -17.74 4.83
N GLY A 149 2.55 -18.10 5.61
CA GLY A 149 3.85 -17.41 5.56
C GLY A 149 3.86 -16.04 6.24
N GLN A 150 2.94 -15.78 7.18
CA GLN A 150 2.86 -14.50 7.89
C GLN A 150 2.83 -14.69 9.40
N LEU A 151 3.49 -13.77 10.12
CA LEU A 151 3.47 -13.72 11.58
C LEU A 151 3.24 -12.28 12.06
N ILE A 152 2.53 -12.13 13.17
CA ILE A 152 2.44 -10.86 13.90
C ILE A 152 3.46 -10.90 15.03
N LEU A 153 4.37 -9.93 15.06
CA LEU A 153 5.44 -9.87 16.04
C LEU A 153 5.27 -8.69 16.99
N GLN A 154 5.52 -8.93 18.27
CA GLN A 154 5.64 -7.91 19.30
C GLN A 154 7.03 -7.96 19.94
N GLY A 155 7.52 -6.81 20.39
CA GLY A 155 8.82 -6.70 21.06
C GLY A 155 9.97 -6.38 20.10
N ALA A 156 11.09 -5.93 20.69
CA ALA A 156 12.39 -5.71 20.07
C ALA A 156 12.43 -4.99 18.70
N HIS A 157 11.88 -3.77 18.59
CA HIS A 157 12.06 -2.92 17.38
C HIS A 157 13.52 -2.68 16.98
N ARG A 158 14.46 -2.82 17.92
CA ARG A 158 15.91 -2.75 17.66
C ARG A 158 16.43 -3.93 16.82
N GLY A 159 15.68 -5.02 16.72
CA GLY A 159 16.02 -6.23 15.97
C GLY A 159 15.46 -6.27 14.55
N ILE A 160 14.77 -5.22 14.08
CA ILE A 160 14.13 -5.23 12.74
C ILE A 160 15.15 -5.39 11.62
N ASP A 161 16.30 -4.71 11.70
CA ASP A 161 17.35 -4.88 10.68
C ASP A 161 17.91 -6.30 10.69
N ALA A 162 18.06 -6.91 11.87
CA ALA A 162 18.51 -8.30 12.00
C ALA A 162 17.47 -9.28 11.46
N LEU A 163 16.18 -9.01 11.66
CA LEU A 163 15.08 -9.78 11.11
C LEU A 163 15.02 -9.65 9.58
N ALA A 164 15.11 -8.44 9.05
CA ALA A 164 15.15 -8.19 7.61
C ALA A 164 16.42 -8.75 6.95
N ALA A 165 17.52 -8.90 7.67
CA ALA A 165 18.73 -9.55 7.15
C ALA A 165 18.58 -11.07 6.96
N ARG A 166 17.52 -11.69 7.48
CA ARG A 166 17.21 -13.10 7.28
C ARG A 166 16.75 -13.32 5.85
N ASP A 167 17.28 -14.37 5.21
CA ASP A 167 16.93 -14.72 3.83
C ASP A 167 15.45 -15.12 3.74
N GLU A 168 14.94 -15.76 4.79
CA GLU A 168 13.57 -16.26 4.93
C GLU A 168 12.51 -15.14 4.94
N VAL A 169 12.87 -13.93 5.37
CA VAL A 169 11.96 -12.79 5.51
C VAL A 169 11.83 -12.07 4.17
N ALA A 170 10.59 -11.92 3.69
CA ALA A 170 10.27 -11.22 2.46
C ALA A 170 9.97 -9.73 2.70
N TYR A 171 9.18 -9.40 3.73
CA TYR A 171 8.81 -8.01 4.02
C TYR A 171 8.32 -7.77 5.44
N ILE A 172 8.39 -6.53 5.92
CA ILE A 172 7.99 -6.10 7.27
C ILE A 172 7.19 -4.81 7.17
N ILE A 173 5.95 -4.82 7.66
CA ILE A 173 5.06 -3.64 7.72
C ILE A 173 4.49 -3.47 9.14
N PRO A 174 3.90 -2.30 9.48
CA PRO A 174 3.13 -2.16 10.71
C PRO A 174 1.92 -3.11 10.73
N ALA A 175 1.68 -3.82 11.83
CA ALA A 175 0.42 -4.53 12.03
C ALA A 175 -0.71 -3.52 12.30
N SER A 176 -1.92 -3.83 11.84
CA SER A 176 -3.11 -3.06 12.21
C SER A 176 -3.42 -3.20 13.71
N PRO A 177 -4.21 -2.28 14.30
CA PRO A 177 -4.65 -2.42 15.69
C PRO A 177 -5.38 -3.75 15.97
N GLU A 178 -6.17 -4.23 15.02
CA GLU A 178 -6.90 -5.50 15.10
C GLU A 178 -5.92 -6.67 15.14
N LEU A 179 -4.96 -6.72 14.21
CA LEU A 179 -3.92 -7.74 14.19
C LEU A 179 -3.05 -7.69 15.45
N ALA A 180 -2.65 -6.49 15.89
CA ALA A 180 -1.89 -6.30 17.13
C ALA A 180 -2.66 -6.74 18.39
N ALA A 181 -3.99 -6.76 18.34
CA ALA A 181 -4.85 -7.28 19.39
C ALA A 181 -5.17 -8.79 19.24
N GLY A 182 -4.61 -9.46 18.22
CA GLY A 182 -4.91 -10.87 17.92
C GLY A 182 -6.33 -11.10 17.37
N ILE A 183 -7.01 -10.04 16.91
CA ILE A 183 -8.36 -10.13 16.34
C ILE A 183 -8.25 -10.73 14.93
N PRO A 184 -8.93 -11.85 14.64
CA PRO A 184 -8.95 -12.43 13.31
C PRO A 184 -9.63 -11.49 12.32
N VAL A 185 -8.93 -11.14 11.25
CA VAL A 185 -9.43 -10.37 10.11
C VAL A 185 -8.97 -11.05 8.83
N ALA A 186 -9.83 -11.07 7.82
CA ALA A 186 -9.54 -11.73 6.56
C ALA A 186 -8.39 -11.03 5.82
N GLY A 187 -7.49 -11.79 5.23
CA GLY A 187 -6.37 -11.26 4.45
C GLY A 187 -6.71 -11.18 2.97
N CYS A 188 -6.17 -10.18 2.28
CA CYS A 188 -6.07 -10.17 0.83
C CYS A 188 -4.73 -10.80 0.44
N VAL A 189 -4.77 -11.79 -0.45
CA VAL A 189 -3.56 -12.43 -1.01
C VAL A 189 -2.78 -11.49 -1.94
N GLY A 190 -3.36 -10.33 -2.25
CA GLY A 190 -2.86 -9.35 -3.19
C GLY A 190 -3.29 -9.68 -4.61
N ALA A 191 -3.06 -8.71 -5.50
CA ALA A 191 -3.40 -8.88 -6.90
C ALA A 191 -2.61 -10.04 -7.56
N ALA A 192 -3.33 -10.75 -8.42
CA ALA A 192 -2.85 -11.90 -9.15
C ALA A 192 -2.18 -11.50 -10.47
N THR A 193 -1.26 -12.36 -10.92
CA THR A 193 -0.74 -12.33 -12.29
C THR A 193 -0.89 -13.72 -12.89
N GLN A 194 -0.70 -13.86 -14.21
CA GLN A 194 -0.68 -15.21 -14.81
C GLN A 194 0.51 -16.07 -14.37
N VAL A 195 1.52 -15.47 -13.73
CA VAL A 195 2.78 -16.14 -13.37
C VAL A 195 2.80 -16.54 -11.90
N ALA A 196 2.58 -15.57 -11.02
CA ALA A 196 2.66 -15.74 -9.57
C ALA A 196 1.94 -14.58 -8.85
N PRO A 197 1.57 -14.75 -7.57
CA PRO A 197 1.15 -13.62 -6.74
C PRO A 197 2.21 -12.52 -6.72
N VAL A 198 1.77 -11.28 -6.57
CA VAL A 198 2.67 -10.14 -6.50
C VAL A 198 3.26 -9.99 -5.11
N GLY A 199 4.57 -9.71 -5.03
CA GLY A 199 5.25 -9.49 -3.75
C GLY A 199 4.77 -8.26 -2.98
N GLN A 200 4.63 -8.36 -1.66
CA GLN A 200 4.17 -7.24 -0.81
C GLN A 200 5.10 -6.01 -0.84
N TYR A 201 6.39 -6.21 -1.10
CA TYR A 201 7.44 -5.17 -1.12
C TYR A 201 7.49 -4.36 -2.42
N VAL A 202 6.67 -4.68 -3.42
CA VAL A 202 6.74 -4.04 -4.74
C VAL A 202 5.94 -2.74 -4.77
N LEU A 203 6.39 -1.81 -5.62
CA LEU A 203 5.64 -0.60 -5.91
C LEU A 203 5.10 -0.66 -7.34
N MET A 204 3.78 -0.80 -7.47
CA MET A 204 3.11 -0.68 -8.76
C MET A 204 3.09 0.77 -9.22
N SER A 205 3.50 1.00 -10.46
CA SER A 205 3.57 2.35 -11.04
C SER A 205 2.90 2.46 -12.40
N ALA A 206 2.28 1.38 -12.88
CA ALA A 206 1.58 1.34 -14.14
C ALA A 206 0.10 1.09 -13.89
N GLY A 207 -0.72 2.04 -14.34
CA GLY A 207 -2.17 1.86 -14.46
C GLY A 207 -2.52 1.54 -15.91
N TRP A 208 -3.83 1.56 -16.20
CA TRP A 208 -4.33 1.40 -17.56
C TRP A 208 -3.72 2.43 -18.53
N PRO A 209 -3.35 2.02 -19.75
CA PRO A 209 -2.78 2.93 -20.73
C PRO A 209 -3.78 4.02 -21.12
N ARG A 210 -3.25 5.23 -21.29
CA ARG A 210 -4.01 6.37 -21.82
C ARG A 210 -4.29 6.18 -23.31
N ASP A 211 -5.45 6.63 -23.77
CA ASP A 211 -5.77 6.73 -25.18
C ASP A 211 -5.00 7.87 -25.87
N SER A 212 -5.22 8.04 -27.17
CA SER A 212 -4.58 9.11 -27.96
C SER A 212 -4.95 10.53 -27.49
N ALA A 213 -6.01 10.69 -26.72
CA ALA A 213 -6.44 11.95 -26.12
C ALA A 213 -5.89 12.12 -24.67
N GLY A 214 -5.04 11.21 -24.20
CA GLY A 214 -4.47 11.24 -22.86
C GLY A 214 -5.44 10.81 -21.76
N LYS A 215 -6.59 10.22 -22.11
CA LYS A 215 -7.64 9.82 -21.16
C LYS A 215 -7.61 8.32 -20.90
N VAL A 216 -8.14 7.92 -19.76
CA VAL A 216 -8.39 6.51 -19.44
C VAL A 216 -9.89 6.32 -19.32
N THR A 217 -10.46 5.62 -20.31
CA THR A 217 -11.88 5.21 -20.29
C THR A 217 -11.90 3.70 -20.07
N LEU A 218 -12.56 3.26 -19.02
CA LEU A 218 -12.73 1.86 -18.68
C LEU A 218 -14.20 1.51 -18.67
N GLN A 219 -14.48 0.23 -18.88
CA GLN A 219 -15.79 -0.33 -18.73
C GLN A 219 -15.80 -1.32 -17.57
N TYR A 220 -16.99 -1.68 -17.09
CA TYR A 220 -17.15 -2.80 -16.17
C TYR A 220 -18.31 -3.69 -16.63
N PHE A 221 -18.18 -4.99 -16.41
CA PHE A 221 -19.23 -5.97 -16.69
C PHE A 221 -19.44 -6.89 -15.49
N ILE A 222 -20.60 -6.79 -14.84
CA ILE A 222 -20.94 -7.68 -13.71
C ILE A 222 -21.50 -8.98 -14.30
N ARG A 223 -20.67 -10.03 -14.28
CA ARG A 223 -21.00 -11.38 -14.79
C ARG A 223 -21.98 -12.10 -13.89
N SER A 224 -21.78 -12.01 -12.58
CA SER A 224 -22.63 -12.61 -11.57
C SER A 224 -22.68 -11.74 -10.32
N LEU A 225 -23.74 -11.89 -9.53
CA LEU A 225 -23.91 -11.24 -8.24
C LEU A 225 -24.05 -12.33 -7.16
N THR A 226 -23.73 -11.99 -5.92
CA THR A 226 -24.06 -12.85 -4.77
C THR A 226 -25.57 -13.05 -4.66
N ASP A 227 -25.97 -14.25 -4.27
CA ASP A 227 -27.36 -14.63 -3.95
C ASP A 227 -27.74 -14.31 -2.49
N GLN A 228 -26.78 -13.82 -1.69
CA GLN A 228 -26.96 -13.51 -0.27
C GLN A 228 -27.50 -12.10 -0.01
N LEU A 229 -27.51 -11.25 -1.05
CA LEU A 229 -27.99 -9.87 -1.00
C LEU A 229 -28.98 -9.62 -2.15
N ASP A 230 -29.79 -8.57 -2.01
CA ASP A 230 -30.63 -8.11 -3.12
C ASP A 230 -29.74 -7.74 -4.34
N PRO A 231 -30.06 -8.22 -5.55
CA PRO A 231 -29.21 -7.97 -6.72
C PRO A 231 -29.00 -6.49 -7.06
N ALA A 232 -30.00 -5.64 -6.82
CA ALA A 232 -29.86 -4.20 -7.06
C ALA A 232 -28.96 -3.56 -5.99
N THR A 233 -29.06 -4.01 -4.73
CA THR A 233 -28.13 -3.62 -3.66
C THR A 233 -26.70 -4.04 -3.99
N SER A 234 -26.44 -5.31 -4.32
CA SER A 234 -25.08 -5.78 -4.64
C SER A 234 -24.47 -5.00 -5.80
N ARG A 235 -25.23 -4.79 -6.87
CA ARG A 235 -24.80 -3.97 -8.01
C ARG A 235 -24.48 -2.54 -7.58
N SER A 236 -25.36 -1.92 -6.80
CA SER A 236 -25.17 -0.55 -6.32
C SER A 236 -23.88 -0.40 -5.50
N GLU A 237 -23.58 -1.36 -4.61
CA GLU A 237 -22.36 -1.34 -3.80
C GLU A 237 -21.08 -1.48 -4.64
N ILE A 238 -21.07 -2.41 -5.61
CA ILE A 238 -19.95 -2.58 -6.54
C ILE A 238 -19.72 -1.30 -7.36
N GLU A 239 -20.78 -0.75 -7.95
CA GLU A 239 -20.66 0.47 -8.74
C GLU A 239 -20.28 1.68 -7.88
N ARG A 240 -20.73 1.73 -6.62
CA ARG A 240 -20.35 2.77 -5.66
C ARG A 240 -18.85 2.71 -5.37
N ALA A 241 -18.28 1.51 -5.20
CA ALA A 241 -16.85 1.31 -5.01
C ALA A 241 -16.04 1.81 -6.22
N LEU A 242 -16.44 1.42 -7.44
CA LEU A 242 -15.79 1.89 -8.68
C LEU A 242 -15.86 3.42 -8.81
N ARG A 243 -17.02 4.02 -8.53
CA ARG A 243 -17.21 5.49 -8.62
C ARG A 243 -16.38 6.25 -7.60
N GLU A 244 -16.12 5.69 -6.41
CA GLU A 244 -15.36 6.40 -5.38
C GLU A 244 -13.95 6.77 -5.86
N TRP A 245 -13.27 5.86 -6.58
CA TRP A 245 -11.96 6.14 -7.17
C TRP A 245 -11.99 7.26 -8.23
N THR A 246 -13.05 7.31 -9.05
CA THR A 246 -13.21 8.34 -10.10
C THR A 246 -13.35 9.76 -9.54
N ARG A 247 -13.68 9.91 -8.25
CA ARG A 247 -13.79 11.22 -7.59
C ARG A 247 -12.44 11.93 -7.45
N TYR A 248 -11.32 11.19 -7.51
CA TYR A 248 -10.00 11.73 -7.16
C TYR A 248 -8.99 11.73 -8.33
N ALA A 249 -9.31 11.07 -9.44
CA ALA A 249 -8.38 10.80 -10.53
C ALA A 249 -9.03 10.88 -11.93
N ASN A 250 -8.20 11.11 -12.96
CA ASN A 250 -8.66 11.31 -14.35
C ASN A 250 -8.90 10.01 -15.11
N PHE A 251 -9.97 9.30 -14.77
CA PHE A 251 -10.49 8.20 -15.58
C PHE A 251 -12.00 8.06 -15.40
N THR A 252 -12.66 7.33 -16.30
CA THR A 252 -14.11 7.12 -16.26
C THR A 252 -14.47 5.64 -16.33
N PHE A 253 -15.63 5.31 -15.75
CA PHE A 253 -16.26 4.00 -15.87
C PHE A 253 -17.60 4.09 -16.59
N SER A 254 -17.90 3.10 -17.41
CA SER A 254 -19.22 2.87 -17.99
C SER A 254 -19.56 1.37 -18.01
N PRO A 255 -20.83 0.96 -17.96
CA PRO A 255 -21.19 -0.43 -18.16
C PRO A 255 -20.75 -0.91 -19.55
N ALA A 256 -20.16 -2.11 -19.63
CA ALA A 256 -19.91 -2.78 -20.91
C ALA A 256 -21.18 -3.47 -21.41
N LEU A 257 -21.24 -3.69 -22.73
CA LEU A 257 -22.36 -4.42 -23.37
C LEU A 257 -22.18 -5.94 -23.34
N GLN A 258 -20.94 -6.42 -23.20
CA GLN A 258 -20.61 -7.84 -23.22
C GLN A 258 -19.39 -8.12 -22.34
N GLN A 259 -19.33 -9.35 -21.83
CA GLN A 259 -18.21 -9.90 -21.08
C GLN A 259 -16.92 -9.90 -21.91
N GLY A 260 -15.77 -9.68 -21.27
CA GLY A 260 -14.45 -9.86 -21.88
C GLY A 260 -14.15 -8.87 -23.02
N ALA A 261 -14.82 -7.72 -23.04
CA ALA A 261 -14.51 -6.66 -23.97
C ALA A 261 -13.22 -5.94 -23.57
N ASN A 262 -12.49 -5.36 -24.54
CA ASN A 262 -11.29 -4.60 -24.23
C ASN A 262 -11.57 -3.44 -23.26
N ARG A 263 -10.60 -3.14 -22.40
CA ARG A 263 -10.65 -2.12 -21.35
C ARG A 263 -11.85 -2.28 -20.44
N THR A 264 -12.22 -3.53 -20.13
CA THR A 264 -13.34 -3.86 -19.27
C THR A 264 -12.82 -4.62 -18.05
N ILE A 265 -13.33 -4.27 -16.89
CA ILE A 265 -13.18 -5.04 -15.65
C ILE A 265 -14.40 -5.96 -15.55
N ASP A 266 -14.21 -7.26 -15.76
CA ASP A 266 -15.25 -8.24 -15.47
C ASP A 266 -15.28 -8.52 -13.96
N ILE A 267 -16.48 -8.52 -13.39
CA ILE A 267 -16.70 -8.70 -11.95
C ILE A 267 -17.60 -9.91 -11.74
N LEU A 268 -17.17 -10.87 -10.93
CA LEU A 268 -17.92 -12.09 -10.69
C LEU A 268 -17.79 -12.60 -9.26
N PHE A 269 -18.83 -13.29 -8.80
CA PHE A 269 -18.77 -14.15 -7.62
C PHE A 269 -18.53 -15.60 -8.07
N ALA A 270 -17.51 -16.24 -7.49
CA ALA A 270 -17.10 -17.60 -7.79
C ALA A 270 -16.82 -18.39 -6.51
N ARG A 271 -16.70 -19.71 -6.62
CA ARG A 271 -16.40 -20.61 -5.48
C ARG A 271 -15.32 -21.59 -5.90
N GLY A 272 -14.41 -21.92 -4.99
CA GLY A 272 -13.34 -22.89 -5.24
C GLY A 272 -12.59 -22.62 -6.55
N THR A 273 -12.28 -23.67 -7.31
CA THR A 273 -11.66 -23.54 -8.64
C THR A 273 -12.61 -22.92 -9.65
N HIS A 274 -12.22 -21.76 -10.22
CA HIS A 274 -13.06 -21.00 -11.15
C HIS A 274 -12.35 -20.54 -12.43
N GLY A 275 -11.26 -21.23 -12.81
CA GLY A 275 -10.70 -21.19 -14.18
C GLY A 275 -9.52 -20.25 -14.39
N ASP A 276 -9.00 -19.62 -13.34
CA ASP A 276 -7.91 -18.64 -13.40
C ASP A 276 -6.61 -19.08 -12.69
N GLY A 277 -6.62 -20.26 -12.06
CA GLY A 277 -5.47 -20.79 -11.31
C GLY A 277 -5.40 -20.35 -9.85
N TYR A 278 -6.35 -19.53 -9.38
CA TYR A 278 -6.43 -19.01 -8.01
C TYR A 278 -7.74 -19.47 -7.35
N PRO A 279 -7.84 -20.74 -6.90
CA PRO A 279 -9.07 -21.22 -6.28
C PRO A 279 -9.35 -20.51 -4.95
N PHE A 280 -10.62 -20.17 -4.69
CA PHE A 280 -11.04 -19.73 -3.37
C PHE A 280 -11.02 -20.87 -2.34
N ASP A 281 -10.88 -20.49 -1.07
CA ASP A 281 -10.73 -21.38 0.09
C ASP A 281 -12.05 -21.69 0.82
N GLY A 282 -13.15 -21.09 0.37
CA GLY A 282 -14.47 -21.24 0.98
C GLY A 282 -14.69 -20.19 2.06
N ARG A 283 -15.49 -20.49 3.08
CA ARG A 283 -15.87 -19.47 4.07
C ARG A 283 -14.69 -19.04 4.95
N GLY A 284 -14.41 -17.74 4.94
CA GLY A 284 -13.30 -17.12 5.66
C GLY A 284 -11.98 -17.34 4.94
N GLY A 285 -10.98 -16.51 5.25
CA GLY A 285 -9.71 -16.55 4.54
C GLY A 285 -9.69 -15.52 3.42
N THR A 286 -9.67 -15.96 2.16
CA THR A 286 -9.52 -15.07 1.00
C THR A 286 -10.87 -14.55 0.51
N LEU A 287 -11.18 -13.28 0.79
CA LEU A 287 -12.49 -12.71 0.43
C LEU A 287 -12.68 -12.50 -1.08
N ALA A 288 -11.59 -12.17 -1.76
CA ALA A 288 -11.56 -11.79 -3.17
C ALA A 288 -10.11 -11.79 -3.68
N HIS A 289 -9.96 -11.75 -5.00
CA HIS A 289 -8.72 -11.39 -5.66
C HIS A 289 -8.99 -10.62 -6.95
N THR A 290 -7.97 -9.92 -7.42
CA THR A 290 -8.04 -9.08 -8.62
C THR A 290 -6.79 -9.21 -9.46
N PHE A 291 -6.93 -9.10 -10.78
CA PHE A 291 -5.81 -9.05 -11.71
C PHE A 291 -5.38 -7.60 -11.97
N TYR A 292 -4.08 -7.33 -11.97
CA TYR A 292 -3.56 -6.01 -12.39
C TYR A 292 -3.92 -5.65 -13.84
N PRO A 293 -3.89 -4.35 -14.21
CA PRO A 293 -3.92 -3.91 -15.61
C PRO A 293 -2.81 -4.53 -16.45
N ALA A 294 -2.93 -4.41 -17.77
CA ALA A 294 -1.90 -4.83 -18.71
C ALA A 294 -0.74 -3.82 -18.79
N PRO A 295 0.53 -4.26 -18.81
CA PRO A 295 1.05 -5.54 -18.29
C PRO A 295 1.07 -5.56 -16.74
N PRO A 296 1.09 -6.75 -16.07
CA PRO A 296 1.46 -8.05 -16.63
C PRO A 296 0.29 -8.87 -17.18
N ASN A 297 -0.95 -8.60 -16.80
CA ASN A 297 -2.08 -9.42 -17.24
C ASN A 297 -2.57 -8.96 -18.62
N PRO A 298 -2.74 -9.86 -19.60
CA PRO A 298 -3.30 -9.48 -20.88
C PRO A 298 -4.80 -9.21 -20.78
N GLU A 299 -5.33 -8.38 -21.67
CA GLU A 299 -6.78 -8.33 -21.88
C GLU A 299 -7.25 -9.66 -22.50
N PRO A 300 -8.40 -10.21 -22.06
CA PRO A 300 -9.44 -9.55 -21.27
C PRO A 300 -9.35 -9.70 -19.74
N ILE A 301 -8.46 -10.53 -19.18
CA ILE A 301 -8.42 -10.76 -17.72
C ILE A 301 -7.84 -9.58 -16.92
N ALA A 302 -7.15 -8.66 -17.59
CA ALA A 302 -6.59 -7.46 -16.99
C ALA A 302 -7.66 -6.65 -16.24
N GLY A 303 -7.46 -6.45 -14.94
CA GLY A 303 -8.39 -5.71 -14.07
C GLY A 303 -9.53 -6.54 -13.49
N ASP A 304 -9.76 -7.78 -13.93
CA ASP A 304 -10.90 -8.58 -13.48
C ASP A 304 -10.89 -8.80 -11.97
N MET A 305 -12.07 -8.70 -11.36
CA MET A 305 -12.29 -8.83 -9.92
C MET A 305 -13.14 -10.06 -9.63
N HIS A 306 -12.61 -10.99 -8.86
CA HIS A 306 -13.33 -12.18 -8.42
C HIS A 306 -13.59 -12.07 -6.92
N LEU A 307 -14.83 -12.27 -6.50
CA LEU A 307 -15.24 -12.27 -5.10
C LEU A 307 -15.64 -13.69 -4.71
N ASP A 308 -15.28 -14.14 -3.51
CA ASP A 308 -15.64 -15.47 -3.05
C ASP A 308 -17.13 -15.55 -2.70
N GLY A 309 -17.87 -16.35 -3.43
CA GLY A 309 -19.30 -16.59 -3.24
C GLY A 309 -19.67 -17.38 -1.98
N ASP A 310 -18.68 -17.94 -1.26
CA ASP A 310 -18.88 -18.62 0.03
C ASP A 310 -18.79 -17.68 1.24
N GLU A 311 -18.36 -16.43 1.04
CA GLU A 311 -18.27 -15.44 2.11
C GLU A 311 -19.62 -14.87 2.51
N PRO A 312 -19.84 -14.53 3.80
CA PRO A 312 -21.12 -14.02 4.31
C PRO A 312 -21.29 -12.53 3.99
N TRP A 313 -21.48 -12.21 2.70
CA TRP A 313 -21.57 -10.85 2.19
C TRP A 313 -22.68 -10.04 2.85
N ALA A 314 -22.31 -8.85 3.33
CA ALA A 314 -23.21 -7.91 3.99
C ALA A 314 -22.97 -6.47 3.48
N VAL A 315 -23.81 -5.54 3.96
CA VAL A 315 -23.67 -4.10 3.70
C VAL A 315 -23.51 -3.37 5.03
N GLY A 316 -22.46 -2.57 5.16
CA GLY A 316 -22.15 -1.75 6.34
C GLY A 316 -21.69 -2.53 7.57
N THR A 317 -21.36 -3.82 7.45
CA THR A 317 -20.97 -4.68 8.57
C THR A 317 -20.21 -5.91 8.10
N ASN A 318 -19.59 -6.65 9.05
CA ASN A 318 -18.92 -7.93 8.85
C ASN A 318 -18.05 -7.93 7.58
N VAL A 319 -18.37 -8.79 6.59
CA VAL A 319 -17.76 -8.80 5.25
C VAL A 319 -18.57 -7.86 4.35
N ASP A 320 -18.23 -6.58 4.36
CA ASP A 320 -18.93 -5.55 3.63
C ASP A 320 -18.55 -5.55 2.15
N LEU A 321 -19.55 -5.79 1.29
CA LEU A 321 -19.33 -5.89 -0.16
C LEU A 321 -18.68 -4.64 -0.74
N TYR A 322 -19.09 -3.45 -0.30
CA TYR A 322 -18.47 -2.22 -0.77
C TYR A 322 -17.00 -2.13 -0.38
N SER A 323 -16.66 -2.42 0.87
CA SER A 323 -15.29 -2.32 1.37
C SER A 323 -14.34 -3.24 0.60
N VAL A 324 -14.76 -4.49 0.35
CA VAL A 324 -13.96 -5.43 -0.44
C VAL A 324 -13.89 -4.99 -1.90
N ALA A 325 -15.01 -4.65 -2.53
CA ALA A 325 -15.02 -4.17 -3.91
C ALA A 325 -14.19 -2.89 -4.09
N LEU A 326 -14.12 -2.02 -3.08
CA LEU A 326 -13.32 -0.79 -3.09
C LEU A 326 -11.82 -1.11 -3.08
N HIS A 327 -11.41 -2.09 -2.27
CA HIS A 327 -10.04 -2.61 -2.23
C HIS A 327 -9.64 -3.25 -3.56
N GLU A 328 -10.43 -4.21 -4.03
CA GLU A 328 -10.21 -4.91 -5.29
C GLU A 328 -10.18 -3.95 -6.49
N ALA A 329 -11.07 -2.95 -6.53
CA ALA A 329 -11.03 -1.93 -7.57
C ALA A 329 -9.70 -1.14 -7.57
N GLY A 330 -9.05 -0.96 -6.42
CA GLY A 330 -7.71 -0.37 -6.36
C GLY A 330 -6.67 -1.22 -7.11
N HIS A 331 -6.68 -2.54 -6.90
CA HIS A 331 -5.86 -3.48 -7.66
C HIS A 331 -6.19 -3.46 -9.16
N ALA A 332 -7.47 -3.47 -9.51
CA ALA A 332 -7.92 -3.39 -10.90
C ALA A 332 -7.48 -2.10 -11.61
N LEU A 333 -7.23 -1.05 -10.83
CA LEU A 333 -6.71 0.23 -11.28
C LEU A 333 -5.18 0.33 -11.21
N GLY A 334 -4.47 -0.71 -10.77
CA GLY A 334 -3.00 -0.74 -10.74
C GLY A 334 -2.36 -0.37 -9.41
N LEU A 335 -3.13 -0.24 -8.32
CA LEU A 335 -2.56 -0.01 -6.99
C LEU A 335 -2.14 -1.32 -6.34
N GLY A 336 -0.93 -1.35 -5.78
CA GLY A 336 -0.52 -2.43 -4.89
C GLY A 336 -1.05 -2.24 -3.47
N HIS A 337 -0.81 -3.24 -2.62
CA HIS A 337 -1.11 -3.09 -1.21
C HIS A 337 -0.33 -1.92 -0.60
N ALA A 338 -0.98 -1.18 0.29
CA ALA A 338 -0.35 -0.18 1.13
C ALA A 338 0.21 -0.80 2.42
N ASP A 339 1.21 -0.15 2.99
CA ASP A 339 1.80 -0.58 4.28
C ASP A 339 1.13 0.09 5.47
N LEU A 340 0.29 1.09 5.23
CA LEU A 340 -0.42 1.85 6.25
C LEU A 340 -1.69 1.10 6.66
N PRO A 341 -1.87 0.67 7.93
CA PRO A 341 -3.12 0.05 8.40
C PRO A 341 -4.37 0.93 8.22
N GLY A 342 -4.14 2.23 7.99
CA GLY A 342 -5.14 3.25 7.71
C GLY A 342 -5.75 3.21 6.30
N SER A 343 -5.11 2.52 5.36
CA SER A 343 -5.44 2.54 3.93
C SER A 343 -6.48 1.50 3.57
N VAL A 344 -7.29 1.78 2.55
CA VAL A 344 -8.19 0.79 1.94
C VAL A 344 -7.36 -0.34 1.32
N MET A 345 -6.21 -0.03 0.72
CA MET A 345 -5.29 -1.00 0.11
C MET A 345 -4.41 -1.77 1.14
N TYR A 346 -4.66 -1.69 2.45
CA TYR A 346 -3.94 -2.51 3.41
C TYR A 346 -4.29 -4.00 3.22
N PRO A 347 -3.34 -4.95 3.33
CA PRO A 347 -3.55 -6.38 3.00
C PRO A 347 -4.48 -7.15 3.93
N TYR A 348 -5.05 -6.52 4.95
CA TYR A 348 -6.01 -7.15 5.85
C TYR A 348 -7.28 -6.33 5.94
N TYR A 349 -8.39 -7.04 5.86
CA TYR A 349 -9.72 -6.49 5.78
C TYR A 349 -10.04 -5.58 6.96
N ARG A 350 -10.64 -4.44 6.61
CA ARG A 350 -11.28 -3.50 7.52
C ARG A 350 -12.45 -2.85 6.82
N LEU A 351 -13.54 -2.69 7.57
CA LEU A 351 -14.67 -1.93 7.09
C LEU A 351 -14.23 -0.50 6.74
N SER A 352 -14.43 -0.08 5.49
CA SER A 352 -14.00 1.22 4.98
C SER A 352 -15.08 1.84 4.12
N THR A 353 -15.42 3.09 4.41
CA THR A 353 -16.43 3.84 3.62
C THR A 353 -15.80 4.89 2.70
N THR A 354 -14.53 5.23 2.91
CA THR A 354 -13.81 6.31 2.21
C THR A 354 -12.36 5.95 1.96
N LEU A 355 -11.79 6.49 0.90
CA LEU A 355 -10.36 6.40 0.60
C LEU A 355 -9.52 7.22 1.60
N SER A 356 -8.37 6.68 1.99
CA SER A 356 -7.37 7.39 2.81
C SER A 356 -6.54 8.35 1.95
N GLY A 357 -5.74 9.20 2.60
CA GLY A 357 -4.81 10.09 1.90
C GLY A 357 -3.77 9.34 1.06
N ASP A 358 -3.36 8.15 1.50
CA ASP A 358 -2.42 7.28 0.79
C ASP A 358 -3.05 6.71 -0.49
N ASP A 359 -4.28 6.20 -0.38
CA ASP A 359 -5.05 5.68 -1.51
C ASP A 359 -5.25 6.76 -2.60
N ILE A 360 -5.60 7.98 -2.17
CA ILE A 360 -5.80 9.13 -3.06
C ILE A 360 -4.48 9.56 -3.71
N ALA A 361 -3.36 9.54 -2.97
CA ALA A 361 -2.06 9.86 -3.53
C ALA A 361 -1.63 8.82 -4.57
N GLY A 362 -1.82 7.54 -4.28
CA GLY A 362 -1.51 6.43 -5.18
C GLY A 362 -2.30 6.51 -6.49
N ILE A 363 -3.62 6.66 -6.43
CA ILE A 363 -4.44 6.71 -7.65
C ILE A 363 -4.13 7.93 -8.52
N ARG A 364 -3.80 9.07 -7.89
CA ARG A 364 -3.38 10.29 -8.59
C ARG A 364 -2.00 10.15 -9.22
N ALA A 365 -1.09 9.36 -8.63
CA ALA A 365 0.20 9.09 -9.25
C ALA A 365 0.02 8.31 -10.57
N LEU A 366 -0.96 7.41 -10.66
CA LEU A 366 -1.24 6.63 -11.87
C LEU A 366 -1.98 7.44 -12.94
N TYR A 367 -3.03 8.17 -12.56
CA TYR A 367 -3.99 8.75 -13.50
C TYR A 367 -3.99 10.28 -13.54
N GLY A 368 -3.35 10.95 -12.58
CA GLY A 368 -3.41 12.40 -12.39
C GLY A 368 -4.70 12.86 -11.68
N SER A 369 -4.66 14.06 -11.08
CA SER A 369 -5.81 14.64 -10.36
C SER A 369 -6.86 15.21 -11.31
N ASN A 370 -8.14 14.95 -11.02
CA ASN A 370 -9.31 15.53 -11.68
C ASN A 370 -9.81 16.84 -11.02
N VAL A 371 -9.32 17.15 -9.82
CA VAL A 371 -9.54 18.43 -9.17
C VAL A 371 -8.46 19.40 -9.62
N ALA A 372 -8.87 20.57 -10.11
CA ALA A 372 -7.95 21.64 -10.47
C ALA A 372 -7.08 22.02 -9.26
N ALA A 373 -5.78 22.21 -9.49
CA ALA A 373 -4.90 22.77 -8.47
C ALA A 373 -5.48 24.12 -7.99
N PRO A 374 -5.41 24.44 -6.68
CA PRO A 374 -5.68 25.79 -6.23
C PRO A 374 -4.83 26.77 -7.07
N PRO A 375 -5.35 27.96 -7.42
CA PRO A 375 -4.53 28.98 -8.07
C PRO A 375 -3.25 29.18 -7.24
N PRO A 376 -2.08 29.39 -7.87
CA PRO A 376 -0.89 29.77 -7.11
C PRO A 376 -1.28 30.95 -6.22
N ALA A 377 -1.05 30.81 -4.91
CA ALA A 377 -1.31 31.89 -3.97
C ALA A 377 -0.59 33.15 -4.49
N ASN A 378 -1.32 34.26 -4.58
CA ASN A 378 -0.76 35.54 -5.02
C ASN A 378 0.55 35.80 -4.25
N PRO A 379 1.61 36.31 -4.90
CA PRO A 379 2.81 36.75 -4.19
C PRO A 379 2.41 37.65 -3.02
N PRO A 380 2.98 37.47 -1.82
CA PRO A 380 2.71 38.34 -0.69
C PRO A 380 2.90 39.81 -1.12
N ALA A 381 1.95 40.66 -0.76
CA ALA A 381 2.04 42.09 -1.03
C ALA A 381 3.34 42.67 -0.44
N PRO A 382 4.01 43.63 -1.12
CA PRO A 382 5.23 44.26 -0.62
C PRO A 382 4.99 44.86 0.78
N PRO A 383 5.88 44.61 1.76
CA PRO A 383 5.72 45.17 3.09
C PRO A 383 5.90 46.69 3.06
N THR A 384 4.97 47.41 3.70
CA THR A 384 5.04 48.85 3.94
C THR A 384 6.28 49.17 4.80
N PRO A 385 7.04 50.27 4.54
CA PRO A 385 8.27 50.55 5.26
C PRO A 385 8.01 50.89 6.74
N ALA A 386 8.68 50.19 7.65
CA ALA A 386 8.74 50.54 9.06
C ALA A 386 9.93 51.49 9.36
N PRO A 387 9.85 52.34 10.40
CA PRO A 387 10.91 53.29 10.78
C PRO A 387 12.23 52.61 11.20
N PRO A 388 13.37 53.32 11.12
CA PRO A 388 14.69 52.70 11.21
C PRO A 388 15.06 52.32 12.64
N THR A 389 15.54 51.09 12.83
CA THR A 389 16.16 50.62 14.08
C THR A 389 17.70 50.57 13.99
N PRO A 390 18.41 50.66 15.13
CA PRO A 390 19.88 50.85 15.21
C PRO A 390 20.69 49.58 14.86
N PRO A 391 22.02 49.67 14.72
CA PRO A 391 22.83 48.61 14.11
C PRO A 391 22.90 47.35 14.96
N LYS A 392 22.74 46.21 14.28
CA LYS A 392 22.69 44.85 14.79
C LYS A 392 24.07 44.37 15.30
N PRO A 393 24.17 43.80 16.51
CA PRO A 393 25.29 42.94 16.88
C PRO A 393 25.04 41.48 16.42
N THR A 394 26.10 40.80 15.99
CA THR A 394 26.10 39.37 15.64
C THR A 394 26.15 38.50 16.91
N PRO A 395 25.25 37.50 17.05
CA PRO A 395 25.68 36.15 17.51
C PRO A 395 24.85 34.98 16.88
N THR A 396 25.41 33.86 16.39
CA THR A 396 25.85 32.59 17.06
C THR A 396 24.92 31.43 16.64
N PRO A 397 25.39 30.17 16.40
CA PRO A 397 24.58 29.11 15.77
C PRO A 397 23.43 28.62 16.67
N PRO A 398 22.31 28.12 16.08
CA PRO A 398 21.14 27.74 16.86
C PRO A 398 21.40 26.49 17.68
N VAL A 399 21.01 26.56 18.96
CA VAL A 399 20.89 25.43 19.86
C VAL A 399 19.70 24.59 19.38
N THR A 400 19.92 23.32 19.05
CA THR A 400 18.85 22.41 18.66
C THR A 400 18.03 22.04 19.89
N ASP A 401 16.75 22.38 19.90
CA ASP A 401 15.83 21.93 20.94
C ASP A 401 15.52 20.44 20.76
N THR A 402 15.70 19.67 21.83
CA THR A 402 15.57 18.20 21.82
C THR A 402 14.55 17.71 22.85
N VAL A 403 13.96 18.62 23.63
CA VAL A 403 13.02 18.28 24.69
C VAL A 403 11.61 18.28 24.11
N ALA A 404 10.83 17.24 24.41
CA ALA A 404 9.48 17.11 23.90
C ALA A 404 8.46 17.87 24.78
N PRO A 405 7.40 18.44 24.18
CA PRO A 405 6.31 19.05 24.92
C PRO A 405 5.64 18.10 25.91
N THR A 406 5.26 18.64 27.05
CA THR A 406 4.38 17.99 28.03
C THR A 406 2.91 18.32 27.74
N LEU A 407 2.01 17.35 27.92
CA LEU A 407 0.58 17.50 27.64
C LEU A 407 -0.28 16.85 28.74
N SER A 408 -1.33 17.54 29.17
CA SER A 408 -2.36 17.05 30.10
C SER A 408 -3.75 17.12 29.46
N ILE A 409 -4.62 16.17 29.82
CA ILE A 409 -6.05 16.22 29.53
C ILE A 409 -6.75 16.47 30.86
N ASP A 410 -7.29 17.67 31.04
CA ASP A 410 -7.88 18.12 32.30
C ASP A 410 -9.41 17.88 32.31
N SER A 411 -10.01 17.81 31.13
CA SER A 411 -11.41 17.45 30.91
C SER A 411 -11.54 16.55 29.67
N PRO A 412 -12.34 15.47 29.71
CA PRO A 412 -13.03 14.96 30.88
C PRO A 412 -12.04 14.44 31.95
N GLY A 413 -12.41 14.53 33.24
CA GLY A 413 -11.56 14.12 34.37
C GLY A 413 -11.37 12.61 34.52
N PHE A 414 -11.54 11.85 33.44
CA PHE A 414 -11.38 10.40 33.40
C PHE A 414 -10.43 10.00 32.26
N THR A 415 -9.76 8.86 32.43
CA THR A 415 -8.99 8.22 31.34
C THR A 415 -9.85 7.23 30.55
N ILE A 416 -10.87 6.65 31.17
CA ILE A 416 -11.87 5.77 30.54
C ILE A 416 -13.25 6.19 31.04
N GLY A 417 -14.19 6.39 30.12
CA GLY A 417 -15.57 6.77 30.45
C GLY A 417 -16.57 6.30 29.41
N SER A 418 -17.86 6.47 29.71
CA SER A 418 -18.96 6.11 28.80
C SER A 418 -19.89 7.30 28.57
N THR A 419 -20.54 7.35 27.41
CA THR A 419 -21.51 8.39 27.06
C THR A 419 -22.54 7.86 26.08
N THR A 420 -23.64 8.58 25.88
CA THR A 420 -24.59 8.37 24.76
C THR A 420 -24.48 9.49 23.71
N ALA A 421 -23.77 10.57 24.03
CA ALA A 421 -23.59 11.72 23.15
C ALA A 421 -22.76 11.34 21.91
N SER A 422 -23.09 11.94 20.77
CA SER A 422 -22.38 11.74 19.51
C SER A 422 -21.05 12.49 19.41
N SER A 423 -20.67 13.22 20.45
CA SER A 423 -19.38 13.89 20.56
C SER A 423 -19.00 14.09 22.03
N ILE A 424 -17.72 14.33 22.28
CA ILE A 424 -17.18 14.68 23.58
C ILE A 424 -16.26 15.89 23.50
N ALA A 425 -16.43 16.83 24.43
CA ALA A 425 -15.50 17.94 24.59
C ALA A 425 -14.30 17.50 25.44
N ILE A 426 -13.10 17.75 24.92
CA ILE A 426 -11.83 17.47 25.60
C ILE A 426 -11.08 18.78 25.71
N ALA A 427 -10.49 19.05 26.87
CA ALA A 427 -9.67 20.23 27.12
C ALA A 427 -8.49 19.90 28.02
N GLY A 428 -7.42 20.67 27.90
CA GLY A 428 -6.22 20.48 28.70
C GLY A 428 -5.16 21.54 28.44
N LYS A 429 -3.93 21.22 28.86
CA LYS A 429 -2.77 22.11 28.74
C LYS A 429 -1.62 21.43 28.02
N ALA A 430 -0.77 22.22 27.38
CA ALA A 430 0.53 21.77 26.93
C ALA A 430 1.60 22.82 27.24
N SER A 431 2.80 22.35 27.57
CA SER A 431 3.93 23.22 27.89
C SER A 431 5.25 22.60 27.45
N ASP A 432 6.19 23.45 27.10
CA ASP A 432 7.49 23.08 26.57
C ASP A 432 8.57 24.03 27.12
N ASN A 433 9.84 23.64 27.06
CA ASN A 433 10.98 24.48 27.50
C ASN A 433 11.21 25.70 26.59
N ILE A 434 10.81 25.64 25.31
CA ILE A 434 10.85 26.79 24.41
C ILE A 434 9.44 27.21 24.02
N SER A 435 8.70 26.37 23.28
CA SER A 435 7.35 26.69 22.84
C SER A 435 6.62 25.51 22.21
N VAL A 436 5.33 25.39 22.48
CA VAL A 436 4.45 24.46 21.76
C VAL A 436 3.99 25.12 20.45
N SER A 437 4.31 24.51 19.31
CA SER A 437 3.98 24.97 17.97
C SER A 437 2.57 24.57 17.52
N SER A 438 2.09 23.38 17.92
CA SER A 438 0.73 22.92 17.57
C SER A 438 0.23 21.82 18.50
N VAL A 439 -1.09 21.71 18.63
CA VAL A 439 -1.77 20.58 19.28
C VAL A 439 -2.73 19.97 18.27
N LYS A 440 -2.70 18.64 18.13
CA LYS A 440 -3.54 17.87 17.21
C LYS A 440 -4.24 16.76 17.96
N TRP A 441 -5.37 16.30 17.44
CA TRP A 441 -6.08 15.15 17.98
C TRP A 441 -6.42 14.14 16.88
N SER A 442 -6.55 12.88 17.26
CA SER A 442 -7.06 11.79 16.42
C SER A 442 -7.93 10.85 17.24
N SER A 443 -8.85 10.14 16.60
CA SER A 443 -9.68 9.10 17.20
C SER A 443 -9.38 7.75 16.53
N SER A 444 -9.50 6.65 17.28
CA SER A 444 -9.46 5.28 16.74
C SER A 444 -10.52 5.02 15.67
N THR A 445 -11.53 5.87 15.61
CA THR A 445 -12.61 5.85 14.62
C THR A 445 -12.32 6.71 13.37
N GLY A 446 -11.06 7.14 13.18
CA GLY A 446 -10.57 7.76 11.95
C GLY A 446 -10.71 9.28 11.86
N SER A 447 -11.49 9.91 12.75
CA SER A 447 -11.58 11.37 12.80
C SER A 447 -10.31 11.99 13.40
N SER A 448 -9.84 13.12 12.86
CA SER A 448 -8.70 13.86 13.40
C SER A 448 -8.77 15.35 13.08
N GLY A 449 -7.97 16.17 13.76
CA GLY A 449 -7.93 17.61 13.49
C GLY A 449 -6.86 18.36 14.28
N ILE A 450 -6.72 19.64 13.95
CA ILE A 450 -5.87 20.58 14.69
C ILE A 450 -6.73 21.25 15.77
N VAL A 451 -6.18 21.39 16.97
CA VAL A 451 -6.85 22.03 18.10
C VAL A 451 -6.55 23.52 18.11
N SER A 452 -7.55 24.34 18.44
CA SER A 452 -7.37 25.78 18.66
C SER A 452 -6.72 26.03 20.03
N GLY A 453 -5.54 26.66 20.03
CA GLY A 453 -4.74 26.93 21.22
C GLY A 453 -3.59 25.94 21.41
N THR A 454 -2.46 26.43 21.91
CA THR A 454 -1.22 25.63 22.09
C THR A 454 -0.88 25.43 23.57
N THR A 455 -1.06 26.44 24.43
CA THR A 455 -0.81 26.32 25.88
C THR A 455 -2.03 25.82 26.64
N THR A 456 -3.20 26.35 26.33
CA THR A 456 -4.50 25.87 26.78
C THR A 456 -5.30 25.53 25.54
N TRP A 457 -5.83 24.33 25.47
CA TRP A 457 -6.43 23.79 24.25
C TRP A 457 -7.76 23.12 24.57
N SER A 458 -8.70 23.17 23.63
CA SER A 458 -9.97 22.45 23.74
C SER A 458 -10.52 22.08 22.37
N VAL A 459 -11.18 20.92 22.30
CA VAL A 459 -11.75 20.40 21.07
C VAL A 459 -12.99 19.55 21.34
N SER A 460 -13.96 19.60 20.43
CA SER A 460 -15.11 18.69 20.42
C SER A 460 -14.86 17.59 19.41
N VAL A 461 -14.82 16.34 19.89
CA VAL A 461 -14.47 15.17 19.10
C VAL A 461 -15.73 14.33 18.82
N PRO A 462 -16.08 14.07 17.56
CA PRO A 462 -17.18 13.16 17.24
C PRO A 462 -16.88 11.73 17.71
N LEU A 463 -17.91 11.05 18.21
CA LEU A 463 -17.87 9.68 18.70
C LEU A 463 -18.75 8.79 17.82
N LEU A 464 -18.23 7.64 17.38
CA LEU A 464 -19.06 6.57 16.81
C LEU A 464 -19.59 5.68 17.94
N ILE A 465 -20.67 4.95 17.69
CA ILE A 465 -21.15 3.93 18.65
C ILE A 465 -20.06 2.88 18.84
N GLY A 466 -19.81 2.48 20.09
CA GLY A 466 -18.71 1.61 20.48
C GLY A 466 -17.53 2.36 21.09
N THR A 467 -16.35 1.74 21.08
CA THR A 467 -15.14 2.24 21.75
C THR A 467 -14.41 3.26 20.88
N ASN A 468 -14.22 4.47 21.40
CA ASN A 468 -13.46 5.54 20.75
C ASN A 468 -12.23 5.86 21.60
N THR A 469 -11.03 5.62 21.09
CA THR A 469 -9.78 6.04 21.73
C THR A 469 -9.31 7.34 21.10
N ILE A 470 -9.35 8.42 21.88
CA ILE A 470 -9.01 9.76 21.41
C ILE A 470 -7.61 10.09 21.90
N THR A 471 -6.69 10.36 20.97
CA THR A 471 -5.30 10.73 21.24
C THR A 471 -5.10 12.21 20.94
N VAL A 472 -4.48 12.95 21.85
CA VAL A 472 -4.08 14.35 21.68
C VAL A 472 -2.56 14.44 21.74
N ARG A 473 -1.94 15.16 20.80
CA ARG A 473 -0.49 15.30 20.65
C ARG A 473 -0.09 16.75 20.47
N ALA A 474 0.87 17.22 21.26
CA ALA A 474 1.52 18.51 21.13
C ALA A 474 2.87 18.37 20.41
N TYR A 475 3.24 19.40 19.64
CA TYR A 475 4.50 19.52 18.91
C TYR A 475 5.19 20.83 19.29
N ASP A 476 6.53 20.86 19.29
CA ASP A 476 7.31 22.09 19.38
C ASP A 476 7.77 22.58 17.98
N ALA A 477 8.60 23.62 17.93
CA ALA A 477 9.14 24.16 16.67
C ALA A 477 10.30 23.33 16.09
N ALA A 478 10.91 22.44 16.89
CA ALA A 478 12.00 21.57 16.49
C ALA A 478 11.52 20.19 15.99
N GLY A 479 10.24 19.88 16.16
CA GLY A 479 9.59 18.63 15.75
C GLY A 479 9.45 17.59 16.86
N ASN A 480 9.85 17.88 18.10
CA ASN A 480 9.63 16.98 19.23
C ASN A 480 8.13 16.95 19.58
N SER A 481 7.63 15.82 20.12
CA SER A 481 6.21 15.68 20.43
C SER A 481 5.92 14.87 21.68
N GLY A 482 4.85 15.25 22.38
CA GLY A 482 4.30 14.53 23.53
C GLY A 482 2.79 14.34 23.39
N TRP A 483 2.24 13.27 23.99
CA TRP A 483 0.84 12.89 23.77
C TRP A 483 0.16 12.33 25.02
N ARG A 484 -1.18 12.35 25.01
CA ARG A 484 -2.08 11.67 25.97
C ARG A 484 -3.30 11.13 25.24
N SER A 485 -3.97 10.16 25.84
CA SER A 485 -5.21 9.61 25.28
C SER A 485 -6.28 9.37 26.35
N ILE A 486 -7.53 9.38 25.93
CA ILE A 486 -8.68 8.89 26.71
C ILE A 486 -9.47 7.87 25.88
N THR A 487 -10.17 6.98 26.56
CA THR A 487 -11.09 6.03 25.93
C THR A 487 -12.53 6.39 26.31
N VAL A 488 -13.41 6.47 25.32
CA VAL A 488 -14.83 6.78 25.50
C VAL A 488 -15.67 5.70 24.82
N VAL A 489 -16.47 4.98 25.59
CA VAL A 489 -17.46 4.03 25.06
C VAL A 489 -18.76 4.76 24.83
N ARG A 490 -19.20 4.86 23.56
CA ARG A 490 -20.51 5.40 23.23
C ARG A 490 -21.52 4.28 23.13
N HIS A 491 -22.58 4.36 23.93
CA HIS A 491 -23.73 3.43 23.88
C HIS A 491 -24.79 3.89 22.90
#